data_AF-A0A2X6CJ85-F1
#
_entry.id   AF-A0A2X6CJ85-F1
#
_cell.length_a   1.000
_cell.length_b   1.000
_cell.length_c   1.000
_cell.angle_alpha   90.00
_cell.angle_beta   90.00
_cell.angle_gamma   90.00
#
_symmetry.space_group_name_H-M   'P 1'
#
loop_
_entity.id
_entity.type
_entity.pdbx_description
1 polymer ?
#
loop_
_entity_poly.entity_id
_entity_poly.type
_entity_poly.pdbx_seq_one_letter_code
_entity_poly.pdbx_strand_id
1 'polypeptide(L)'
;MNLNEMLKALSPKRESLTLGGFTFYARPMSVQEFNEHVFNTDKKDRDERSILRCIEDEDGKPVFESIEQVKALYTSVRSELIGLVAQASLMKDAAVIENEVK
;
A
#
# COMPACT_ATOMS: atom_id res chain seq x y z
N MET A 1 -11.82 13.28 -25.33
CA MET A 1 -11.24 12.45 -24.25
C MET A 1 -10.10 13.23 -23.64
N ASN A 2 -10.18 13.54 -22.34
CA ASN A 2 -9.19 14.34 -21.63
C ASN A 2 -8.13 13.40 -21.02
N LEU A 3 -6.88 13.54 -21.44
CA LEU A 3 -5.77 12.68 -20.97
C LEU A 3 -5.64 12.70 -19.45
N ASN A 4 -5.84 13.86 -18.81
CA ASN A 4 -5.72 14.00 -17.36
C ASN A 4 -6.83 13.26 -16.62
N GLU A 5 -8.05 13.25 -17.16
CA GLU A 5 -9.16 12.47 -16.60
C GLU A 5 -8.94 10.97 -16.77
N MET A 6 -8.39 10.55 -17.91
CA MET A 6 -8.03 9.15 -18.15
C MET A 6 -6.93 8.69 -17.17
N LEU A 7 -5.84 9.45 -17.02
CA LEU A 7 -4.75 9.11 -16.09
C LEU A 7 -5.24 9.07 -14.63
N LYS A 8 -6.16 9.96 -14.26
CA LYS A 8 -6.79 9.95 -12.94
C LYS A 8 -7.69 8.73 -12.74
N ALA A 9 -8.46 8.33 -13.76
CA ALA A 9 -9.31 7.14 -13.71
C ALA A 9 -8.52 5.82 -13.69
N LEU A 10 -7.33 5.82 -14.29
CA LEU A 10 -6.40 4.69 -14.29
C LEU A 10 -5.48 4.67 -13.07
N SER A 11 -5.58 5.67 -12.19
CA SER A 11 -4.83 5.66 -10.94
C SER A 11 -5.29 4.48 -10.09
N PRO A 12 -4.36 3.71 -9.52
CA PRO A 12 -4.72 2.50 -8.79
C PRO A 12 -5.64 2.83 -7.60
N LYS A 13 -6.67 2.00 -7.42
CA LYS A 13 -7.55 2.10 -6.25
C LYS A 13 -6.71 1.91 -4.99
N ARG A 14 -6.80 2.85 -4.06
CA ARG A 14 -6.20 2.70 -2.73
C ARG A 14 -7.05 1.73 -1.92
N GLU A 15 -6.42 0.73 -1.33
CA GLU A 15 -7.09 -0.13 -0.34
C GLU A 15 -7.06 0.58 1.00
N SER A 16 -8.08 0.38 1.84
CA SER A 16 -8.17 1.07 3.14
C SER A 16 -8.39 0.11 4.30
N LEU A 17 -7.82 0.44 5.45
CA LEU A 17 -7.99 -0.30 6.70
C LEU A 17 -8.20 0.67 7.86
N THR A 18 -9.12 0.36 8.78
CA THR A 18 -9.35 1.18 9.98
C THR A 18 -8.84 0.47 11.23
N LEU A 19 -7.88 1.09 11.92
CA LEU A 19 -7.26 0.58 13.14
C LEU A 19 -7.39 1.61 14.26
N GLY A 20 -7.95 1.20 15.41
CA GLY A 20 -8.07 2.08 16.58
C GLY A 20 -8.86 3.38 16.32
N GLY A 21 -9.76 3.38 15.33
CA GLY A 21 -10.52 4.57 14.92
C GLY A 21 -9.84 5.46 13.87
N PHE A 22 -8.63 5.12 13.43
CA PHE A 22 -7.92 5.82 12.35
C PHE A 22 -7.97 5.01 11.06
N THR A 23 -8.26 5.68 9.95
CA THR A 23 -8.29 5.04 8.62
C THR A 23 -6.99 5.29 7.89
N PHE A 24 -6.35 4.21 7.44
CA PHE A 24 -5.13 4.19 6.65
C PHE A 24 -5.47 3.76 5.23
N TYR A 25 -4.80 4.37 4.27
CA TYR A 25 -4.90 3.99 2.86
C TYR A 25 -3.56 3.43 2.40
N ALA A 26 -3.59 2.43 1.53
CA ALA A 26 -2.39 1.93 0.86
C ALA A 26 -2.50 2.14 -0.63
N ARG A 27 -1.48 2.77 -1.21
CA ARG A 27 -1.24 2.69 -2.65
C ARG A 27 -0.49 1.39 -2.98
N PRO A 28 -0.60 0.88 -4.22
CA PRO A 28 0.28 -0.17 -4.67
C PRO A 28 1.75 0.27 -4.66
N MET A 29 2.64 -0.70 -4.45
CA MET A 29 4.05 -0.54 -4.73
C MET A 29 4.27 -0.25 -6.22
N SER A 30 5.19 0.67 -6.51
CA SER A 30 5.77 0.77 -7.84
C SER A 30 6.58 -0.50 -8.18
N VAL A 31 6.87 -0.72 -9.46
CA VAL A 31 7.70 -1.85 -9.91
C VAL A 31 9.06 -1.87 -9.20
N GLN A 32 9.66 -0.70 -8.98
CA GLN A 32 10.92 -0.58 -8.26
C GLN A 32 10.77 -1.00 -6.79
N GLU A 33 9.78 -0.46 -6.08
CA GLU A 33 9.53 -0.79 -4.67
C GLU A 33 9.19 -2.27 -4.48
N PHE A 34 8.43 -2.86 -5.41
CA PHE A 34 8.11 -4.28 -5.40
C PHE A 34 9.36 -5.13 -5.60
N ASN A 35 10.22 -4.75 -6.55
CA ASN A 35 11.47 -5.46 -6.78
C ASN A 35 12.39 -5.38 -5.54
N GLU A 36 12.54 -4.19 -4.95
CA GLU A 36 13.26 -3.99 -3.69
C GLU A 36 12.66 -4.79 -2.52
N HIS A 37 11.34 -4.96 -2.48
CA HIS A 37 10.69 -5.77 -1.44
C HIS A 37 10.94 -7.28 -1.65
N VAL A 38 10.84 -7.78 -2.88
CA VAL A 38 10.89 -9.22 -3.14
C VAL A 38 12.33 -9.75 -3.25
N PHE A 39 13.22 -9.03 -3.93
CA PHE A 39 14.52 -9.54 -4.35
C PHE A 39 15.70 -9.00 -3.54
N ASN A 40 15.48 -8.09 -2.59
CA ASN A 40 16.55 -7.61 -1.74
C ASN A 40 17.06 -8.72 -0.81
N THR A 41 18.37 -8.95 -0.83
CA THR A 41 19.04 -9.95 -0.01
C THR A 41 19.10 -9.55 1.47
N ASP A 42 19.10 -8.24 1.73
CA ASP A 42 18.92 -7.70 3.08
C ASP A 42 17.44 -7.51 3.38
N LYS A 43 16.88 -8.42 4.19
CA LYS A 43 15.48 -8.38 4.63
C LYS A 43 15.26 -7.43 5.80
N LYS A 44 16.30 -6.78 6.32
CA LYS A 44 16.18 -5.86 7.44
C LYS A 44 15.29 -4.68 7.05
N ASP A 45 14.32 -4.40 7.90
CA ASP A 45 13.38 -3.28 7.76
C ASP A 45 12.58 -3.28 6.44
N ARG A 46 12.48 -4.44 5.77
CA ARG A 46 11.83 -4.56 4.47
C ARG A 46 10.36 -4.13 4.56
N ASP A 47 9.64 -4.68 5.52
CA ASP A 47 8.21 -4.41 5.71
C ASP A 47 8.00 -2.97 6.19
N GLU A 48 8.87 -2.49 7.07
CA GLU A 48 8.89 -1.11 7.54
C GLU A 48 9.08 -0.10 6.40
N ARG A 49 9.96 -0.39 5.44
CA ARG A 49 10.17 0.46 4.26
C ARG A 49 8.95 0.47 3.36
N SER A 50 8.31 -0.67 3.17
CA SER A 50 7.08 -0.77 2.39
C SER A 50 5.94 0.02 3.04
N ILE A 51 5.76 -0.11 4.36
CA ILE A 51 4.78 0.67 5.12
C ILE A 51 5.06 2.18 5.01
N LEU A 52 6.31 2.59 5.26
CA LEU A 52 6.72 3.99 5.20
C LEU A 52 6.40 4.65 3.86
N ARG A 53 6.62 3.92 2.75
CA ARG A 53 6.45 4.47 1.41
C ARG A 53 5.02 4.42 0.89
N CYS A 54 4.24 3.42 1.31
CA CYS A 54 2.97 3.10 0.65
C CYS A 54 1.73 3.39 1.49
N ILE A 55 1.87 3.62 2.81
CA ILE A 55 0.76 4.02 3.67
C ILE A 55 0.57 5.54 3.61
N GLU A 56 -0.64 5.93 3.25
CA GLU A 56 -1.07 7.30 3.01
C GLU A 56 -2.36 7.63 3.78
N ASP A 57 -2.60 8.93 3.94
CA ASP A 57 -3.87 9.46 4.44
C ASP A 57 -4.92 9.56 3.31
N GLU A 58 -6.08 10.13 3.63
CA GLU A 58 -7.17 10.35 2.67
C GLU A 58 -6.77 11.26 1.50
N ASP A 59 -5.87 12.21 1.74
CA ASP A 59 -5.35 13.12 0.72
C ASP A 59 -4.28 12.44 -0.17
N GLY A 60 -3.75 11.29 0.23
CA GLY A 60 -2.63 10.62 -0.43
C GLY A 60 -1.27 11.12 0.03
N LYS A 61 -1.18 11.73 1.21
CA LYS A 61 0.09 12.13 1.82
C LYS A 61 0.63 11.00 2.68
N PRO A 62 1.96 10.83 2.79
CA PRO A 62 2.56 9.84 3.66
C PRO A 62 2.12 10.04 5.13
N VAL A 63 1.71 8.96 5.79
CA VAL A 63 1.35 9.01 7.22
C VAL A 63 2.60 9.00 8.11
N PHE A 64 3.66 8.32 7.66
CA PHE A 64 4.92 8.20 8.38
C PHE A 64 6.01 8.99 7.67
N GLU A 65 6.85 9.66 8.46
CA GLU A 65 7.98 10.45 7.97
C GLU A 65 9.31 9.70 8.09
N SER A 66 9.38 8.69 8.96
CA SER A 66 10.61 7.94 9.20
C SER A 66 10.38 6.46 9.52
N ILE A 67 11.42 5.64 9.33
CA ILE A 67 11.39 4.21 9.65
C ILE A 67 11.19 4.00 11.17
N GLU A 68 11.72 4.90 12.00
CA GLU A 68 11.61 4.84 13.45
C GLU A 68 10.16 4.97 13.92
N GLN A 69 9.36 5.83 13.27
CA GLN A 69 7.92 5.92 13.55
C GLN A 69 7.20 4.61 13.23
N VAL A 70 7.55 3.98 12.11
CA VAL A 70 6.98 2.67 11.75
C VAL A 70 7.39 1.58 12.75
N LYS A 71 8.65 1.59 13.19
CA LYS A 71 9.16 0.63 14.20
C LYS A 71 8.57 0.84 15.59
N ALA A 72 8.12 2.05 15.91
CA ALA A 72 7.45 2.35 17.18
C ALA A 72 6.04 1.72 17.24
N LEU A 73 5.46 1.32 16.11
CA LEU A 73 4.18 0.64 16.06
C LEU A 73 4.27 -0.77 16.66
N TYR A 74 3.20 -1.18 17.31
CA TYR A 74 3.04 -2.56 17.74
C TYR A 74 3.14 -3.52 16.55
N THR A 75 3.70 -4.70 16.80
CA THR A 75 3.92 -5.72 15.76
C THR A 75 2.63 -6.13 15.04
N SER A 76 1.50 -6.20 15.74
CA SER A 76 0.19 -6.47 15.12
C SER A 76 -0.19 -5.38 14.11
N VAL A 77 -0.05 -4.11 14.50
CA VAL A 77 -0.34 -2.96 13.63
C VAL A 77 0.55 -2.98 12.40
N ARG A 78 1.85 -3.25 12.55
CA ARG A 78 2.76 -3.39 11.40
C ARG A 78 2.32 -4.52 10.46
N SER A 79 1.97 -5.69 11.01
CA SER A 79 1.48 -6.83 10.21
C SER A 79 0.22 -6.50 9.42
N GLU A 80 -0.71 -5.76 10.01
CA GLU A 80 -1.93 -5.32 9.34
C GLU A 80 -1.65 -4.29 8.23
N LEU A 81 -0.77 -3.32 8.50
CA LEU A 81 -0.37 -2.32 7.51
C LEU A 81 0.39 -2.93 6.33
N ILE A 82 1.33 -3.86 6.56
CA ILE A 82 2.01 -4.54 5.45
C ILE A 82 1.04 -5.44 4.67
N GLY A 83 0.07 -6.06 5.35
CA GLY A 83 -1.01 -6.81 4.71
C GLY A 83 -1.84 -5.94 3.78
N LEU A 84 -2.18 -4.72 4.21
CA LEU A 84 -2.88 -3.73 3.39
C LEU A 84 -2.06 -3.33 2.16
N VAL A 85 -0.76 -3.07 2.32
CA VAL A 85 0.13 -2.74 1.19
C VAL A 85 0.23 -3.92 0.21
N ALA A 86 0.31 -5.15 0.71
CA ALA A 86 0.32 -6.34 -0.14
C ALA A 86 -1.00 -6.47 -0.91
N GLN A 87 -2.15 -6.28 -0.26
CA GLN A 87 -3.46 -6.30 -0.92
C GLN A 87 -3.57 -5.23 -2.02
N ALA A 88 -3.08 -4.02 -1.76
CA ALA A 88 -3.08 -2.95 -2.76
C ALA A 88 -2.16 -3.24 -3.96
N SER A 89 -1.04 -3.95 -3.72
CA SER A 89 0.02 -4.18 -4.72
C SER A 89 -0.16 -5.47 -5.51
N LEU A 90 -0.79 -6.47 -4.92
CA LEU A 90 -1.10 -7.72 -5.59
C LEU A 90 -2.32 -7.51 -6.49
N MET A 91 -2.22 -7.93 -7.75
CA MET A 91 -3.37 -7.98 -8.63
C MET A 91 -4.48 -8.79 -7.95
N LYS A 92 -5.67 -8.20 -7.78
CA LYS A 92 -6.86 -8.99 -7.42
C LYS A 92 -6.96 -10.15 -8.40
N ASP A 93 -7.20 -11.34 -7.87
CA ASP A 93 -7.36 -12.56 -8.64
C ASP A 93 -8.28 -12.30 -9.84
N ALA A 94 -7.92 -12.78 -11.04
CA ALA A 94 -8.69 -12.50 -12.26
C ALA A 94 -10.17 -12.89 -12.13
N ALA A 95 -10.46 -13.91 -11.31
CA ALA A 95 -11.80 -14.38 -10.96
C ALA A 95 -12.61 -13.37 -10.12
N VAL A 96 -11.97 -12.53 -9.31
CA VAL A 96 -12.66 -11.47 -8.55
C VAL A 96 -13.07 -10.33 -9.49
N ILE A 97 -12.21 -10.01 -10.47
CA ILE A 97 -12.49 -8.97 -11.48
C ILE A 97 -13.63 -9.40 -12.40
N GLU A 98 -13.70 -10.67 -12.82
CA GLU A 98 -14.82 -11.17 -13.63
C GLU A 98 -16.19 -11.11 -12.92
N ASN A 99 -16.22 -11.19 -11.59
CA ASN A 99 -17.46 -11.16 -10.82
C ASN A 99 -17.92 -9.74 -10.47
N GLU A 100 -17.02 -8.74 -10.41
CA GLU A 100 -17.38 -7.32 -10.22
C GLU A 100 -17.93 -6.65 -11.49
N VAL A 101 -17.74 -7.26 -12.67
CA VAL A 101 -18.15 -6.72 -13.98
C VAL A 101 -19.47 -7.34 -14.50
N LYS A 102 -20.04 -8.31 -13.78
CA LYS A 102 -21.38 -8.87 -14.05
C LYS A 102 -22.45 -8.11 -13.31
#